data_AF-A0A1V5N248-F1
#
_entry.id   AF-A0A1V5N248-F1
#
_cell.length_a   1.000
_cell.length_b   1.000
_cell.length_c   1.000
_cell.angle_alpha   90.00
_cell.angle_beta   90.00
_cell.angle_gamma   90.00
#
_symmetry.space_group_name_H-M   'P 1'
#
loop_
_entity.id
_entity.type
_entity.pdbx_description
1 polymer ?
#
loop_
_entity_poly.entity_id
_entity_poly.type
_entity_poly.pdbx_seq_one_letter_code
_entity_poly.pdbx_strand_id
1 'polypeptide(L)'
;MKNGTSIRGVLKFTSLVNPAQVKAEKEQFVADYFNLSNSGGVAATDQRFDFVPTNVTPYTVPQEQIEAVNRQIYDYLGVSPKIVSGDYSEDTFSAFYESVLEPFALQLAQELSHKCGTEIKITSERLEFSSAATKIKLLHEAAPLGLMTLNEARKLLALPPVEDGERRLQSLNYVSAEGADEYQEIESEVEENGKEKV
;
A
#
# COMPACT_ATOMS: atom_id res chain seq x y z
N MET A 1 21.08 19.07 2.53
CA MET A 1 22.56 19.01 2.57
C MET A 1 23.07 20.44 2.70
N LYS A 2 23.69 20.80 3.83
CA LYS A 2 23.98 22.22 4.17
C LYS A 2 25.41 22.44 4.66
N ASN A 3 26.38 21.65 4.19
CA ASN A 3 27.81 21.85 4.48
C ASN A 3 28.69 21.14 3.45
N GLY A 4 28.64 21.60 2.20
CA GLY A 4 29.71 21.35 1.25
C GLY A 4 30.46 22.66 1.08
N THR A 5 31.62 22.82 1.73
CA THR A 5 32.58 23.88 1.40
C THR A 5 33.15 23.54 0.03
N SER A 6 32.35 23.77 -1.00
CA SER A 6 32.70 23.59 -2.40
C SER A 6 33.54 24.80 -2.77
N ILE A 7 34.87 24.60 -2.79
CA ILE A 7 35.77 25.53 -3.48
C ILE A 7 35.27 25.58 -4.92
N ARG A 8 34.78 26.75 -5.36
CA ARG A 8 34.24 26.95 -6.72
C ARG A 8 35.36 27.17 -7.76
N GLY A 9 36.57 27.45 -7.30
CA GLY A 9 37.76 27.56 -8.13
C GLY A 9 38.97 28.00 -7.32
N VAL A 10 40.14 27.85 -7.93
CA VAL A 10 41.44 28.24 -7.36
C VAL A 10 42.03 29.35 -8.23
N LEU A 11 42.39 30.47 -7.59
CA LEU A 11 43.13 31.57 -8.20
C LEU A 11 44.64 31.29 -8.04
N LYS A 12 45.32 31.01 -9.14
CA LYS A 12 46.76 30.73 -9.18
C LYS A 12 47.53 31.97 -9.60
N PHE A 13 48.42 32.44 -8.75
CA PHE A 13 49.29 33.58 -8.98
C PHE A 13 50.61 33.07 -9.60
N THR A 14 51.03 33.61 -10.75
CA THR A 14 52.22 33.15 -11.49
C THR A 14 53.53 33.83 -11.07
N SER A 15 53.47 34.94 -10.35
CA SER A 15 54.64 35.69 -9.83
C SER A 15 54.70 35.68 -8.30
N LEU A 16 55.89 35.91 -7.73
CA LEU A 16 56.07 36.09 -6.28
C LEU A 16 55.45 37.42 -5.86
N VAL A 17 54.27 37.37 -5.24
CA VAL A 17 53.56 38.54 -4.71
C VAL A 17 53.57 38.52 -3.18
N ASN A 18 53.58 39.71 -2.56
CA ASN A 18 53.49 39.86 -1.12
C ASN A 18 52.13 39.30 -0.63
N PRO A 19 52.07 38.48 0.45
CA PRO A 19 50.83 37.89 0.97
C PRO A 19 49.71 38.91 1.25
N ALA A 20 50.04 40.16 1.58
CA ALA A 20 49.04 41.21 1.76
C ALA A 20 48.33 41.61 0.45
N GLN A 21 49.07 41.63 -0.66
CA GLN A 21 48.54 41.98 -1.98
C GLN A 21 47.69 40.84 -2.57
N VAL A 22 48.13 39.59 -2.38
CA VAL A 22 47.36 38.39 -2.79
C VAL A 22 45.96 38.38 -2.17
N LYS A 23 45.85 38.79 -0.90
CA LYS A 23 44.55 38.84 -0.20
C LYS A 23 43.65 39.95 -0.74
N ALA A 24 44.20 41.15 -0.97
CA ALA A 24 43.45 42.27 -1.53
C ALA A 24 42.94 41.98 -2.95
N GLU A 25 43.77 41.39 -3.81
CA GLU A 25 43.39 41.04 -5.19
C GLU A 25 42.36 39.90 -5.22
N LYS A 26 42.49 38.91 -4.32
CA LYS A 26 41.46 37.87 -4.15
C LYS A 26 40.11 38.47 -3.73
N GLU A 27 40.10 39.40 -2.77
CA GLU A 27 38.87 40.04 -2.29
C GLU A 27 38.22 40.89 -3.38
N GLN A 28 39.00 41.64 -4.17
CA GLN A 28 38.52 42.36 -5.35
C GLN A 28 37.92 41.41 -6.39
N PHE A 29 38.61 40.32 -6.72
CA PHE A 29 38.10 39.35 -7.70
C PHE A 29 36.78 38.70 -7.26
N VAL A 30 36.62 38.38 -5.98
CA VAL A 30 35.37 37.84 -5.45
C VAL A 30 34.25 38.90 -5.47
N ALA A 31 34.55 40.15 -5.10
CA ALA A 31 33.59 41.24 -5.16
C ALA A 31 33.16 41.55 -6.60
N ASP A 32 34.08 41.49 -7.56
CA ASP A 32 33.78 41.81 -8.95
C ASP A 32 33.02 40.66 -9.61
N TYR A 33 33.48 39.41 -9.48
CA TYR A 33 32.97 38.30 -10.30
C TYR A 33 32.01 37.32 -9.59
N PHE A 34 31.91 37.34 -8.26
CA PHE A 34 31.02 36.44 -7.50
C PHE A 34 29.80 37.14 -6.87
N ASN A 35 29.57 38.42 -7.19
CA ASN A 35 28.35 39.12 -6.78
C ASN A 35 27.16 38.79 -7.69
N LEU A 36 25.98 38.56 -7.11
CA LEU A 36 24.74 38.19 -7.81
C LEU A 36 24.29 39.24 -8.85
N SER A 37 24.75 40.48 -8.69
CA SER A 37 24.52 41.59 -9.60
C SER A 37 25.37 41.54 -10.88
N ASN A 38 26.47 40.77 -10.89
CA ASN A 38 27.33 40.63 -12.06
C ASN A 38 26.87 39.43 -12.92
N SER A 39 25.83 39.66 -13.71
CA SER A 39 25.25 38.72 -14.67
C SER A 39 26.07 38.55 -15.96
N GLY A 40 27.27 39.13 -16.03
CA GLY A 40 28.02 39.28 -17.28
C GLY A 40 28.68 38.01 -17.81
N GLY A 41 28.87 36.97 -16.98
CA GLY A 41 29.39 35.66 -17.40
C GLY A 41 30.81 35.63 -17.99
N VAL A 42 31.49 36.77 -18.10
CA VAL A 42 32.82 36.94 -18.71
C VAL A 42 33.78 37.51 -17.67
N ALA A 43 34.81 36.74 -17.34
CA ALA A 43 35.93 37.17 -16.51
C ALA A 43 37.15 37.49 -17.39
N ALA A 44 37.70 38.69 -17.26
CA ALA A 44 38.94 39.05 -17.93
C ALA A 44 40.11 38.52 -17.09
N THR A 45 40.99 37.72 -17.69
CA THR A 45 42.18 37.18 -17.04
C THR A 45 43.41 37.95 -17.50
N ASP A 46 44.20 38.44 -16.54
CA ASP A 46 45.52 39.04 -16.79
C ASP A 46 46.60 37.95 -16.65
N GLN A 47 47.76 38.11 -17.29
CA GLN A 47 48.86 37.13 -17.27
C GLN A 47 49.40 36.82 -15.85
N ARG A 48 49.02 37.64 -14.87
CA ARG A 48 49.38 37.53 -13.46
C ARG A 48 48.55 36.49 -12.69
N PHE A 49 47.35 36.16 -13.18
CA PHE A 49 46.41 35.27 -12.46
C PHE A 49 45.72 34.31 -13.41
N ASP A 50 45.70 33.04 -13.03
CA ASP A 50 44.98 31.99 -13.75
C ASP A 50 43.87 31.43 -12.83
N PHE A 51 42.63 31.45 -13.31
CA PHE A 51 41.47 30.92 -12.58
C PHE A 51 41.18 29.51 -13.05
N VAL A 52 41.43 28.53 -12.18
CA VAL A 52 41.11 27.13 -12.44
C VAL A 52 39.76 26.82 -11.78
N PRO A 53 38.66 26.67 -12.55
CA PRO A 53 37.38 26.28 -11.98
C PRO A 53 37.49 24.87 -11.40
N THR A 54 37.02 24.70 -10.16
CA THR A 54 36.93 23.37 -9.55
C THR A 54 35.59 22.78 -9.94
N ASN A 55 35.62 21.73 -10.74
CA ASN A 55 34.42 21.07 -11.24
C ASN A 55 33.79 20.25 -10.09
N VAL A 56 32.98 20.89 -9.26
CA VAL A 56 32.25 20.21 -8.20
C VAL A 56 31.02 19.58 -8.84
N THR A 57 31.16 18.34 -9.30
CA THR A 57 30.02 17.52 -9.68
C THR A 57 29.25 17.19 -8.40
N PRO A 58 27.98 17.62 -8.25
CA PRO A 58 27.16 17.15 -7.15
C PRO A 58 27.03 15.64 -7.30
N TYR A 59 27.49 14.89 -6.30
CA TYR A 59 27.24 13.45 -6.23
C TYR A 59 25.75 13.25 -5.99
N THR A 60 25.02 12.93 -7.06
CA THR A 60 23.63 12.51 -6.96
C THR A 60 23.62 11.02 -6.63
N VAL A 61 22.95 10.65 -5.55
CA VAL A 61 22.77 9.24 -5.19
C VAL A 61 21.97 8.55 -6.31
N PRO A 62 22.48 7.45 -6.88
CA PRO A 62 21.73 6.70 -7.90
C PRO A 62 20.42 6.17 -7.32
N GLN A 63 19.34 6.29 -8.08
CA GLN A 63 18.01 5.82 -7.65
C GLN A 63 18.00 4.32 -7.29
N GLU A 64 18.79 3.51 -7.98
CA GLU A 64 18.93 2.06 -7.72
C GLU A 64 19.38 1.76 -6.28
N GLN A 65 20.26 2.58 -5.71
CA GLN A 65 20.74 2.39 -4.34
C GLN A 65 19.63 2.68 -3.33
N ILE A 66 18.81 3.69 -3.60
CA ILE A 66 17.66 4.05 -2.76
C ILE A 66 16.61 2.93 -2.81
N GLU A 67 16.33 2.40 -3.99
CA GLU A 67 15.39 1.30 -4.17
C GLU A 67 15.86 0.00 -3.49
N ALA A 68 17.15 -0.32 -3.57
CA ALA A 68 17.73 -1.48 -2.89
C ALA A 68 17.61 -1.37 -1.36
N VAL A 69 17.89 -0.20 -0.79
CA VAL A 69 17.74 0.04 0.65
C VAL A 69 16.28 -0.05 1.07
N ASN A 70 15.37 0.58 0.33
CA ASN A 70 13.93 0.50 0.61
C ASN A 70 13.44 -0.95 0.58
N ARG A 71 13.88 -1.74 -0.42
CA ARG A 71 13.54 -3.16 -0.52
C ARG A 71 14.03 -3.95 0.69
N GLN A 72 15.25 -3.74 1.15
CA GLN A 72 15.74 -4.42 2.37
C GLN A 72 14.92 -4.08 3.61
N ILE A 73 14.50 -2.82 3.75
CA ILE A 73 13.64 -2.38 4.86
C ILE A 73 12.28 -3.08 4.78
N TYR A 74 11.67 -3.13 3.60
CA TYR A 74 10.40 -3.80 3.35
C TYR A 74 10.47 -5.30 3.60
N ASP A 75 11.52 -5.96 3.10
CA ASP A 75 11.76 -7.40 3.30
C ASP A 75 11.96 -7.73 4.79
N TYR A 76 12.67 -6.89 5.54
CA TYR A 76 12.86 -7.07 6.99
C TYR A 76 11.54 -6.95 7.78
N LEU A 77 10.69 -6.01 7.39
CA LEU A 77 9.39 -5.78 8.04
C LEU A 77 8.30 -6.75 7.54
N GLY A 78 8.56 -7.52 6.48
CA GLY A 78 7.58 -8.38 5.84
C GLY A 78 6.46 -7.61 5.13
N VAL A 79 6.63 -6.30 4.89
CA VAL A 79 5.61 -5.46 4.25
C VAL A 79 6.00 -5.23 2.79
N SER A 80 5.04 -5.30 1.86
CA SER A 80 5.35 -4.94 0.48
C SER A 80 5.19 -3.42 0.25
N PRO A 81 5.93 -2.82 -0.70
CA PRO A 81 5.76 -1.41 -1.07
C PRO A 81 4.31 -1.07 -1.42
N LYS A 82 3.60 -2.01 -2.04
CA LYS A 82 2.18 -1.90 -2.43
C LYS A 82 1.24 -1.73 -1.23
N ILE A 83 1.51 -2.44 -0.14
CA ILE A 83 0.74 -2.30 1.10
C ILE A 83 0.98 -0.93 1.72
N VAL A 84 2.23 -0.44 1.71
CA VAL A 84 2.59 0.87 2.25
C VAL A 84 2.04 2.02 1.40
N SER A 85 2.03 1.87 0.07
CA SER A 85 1.48 2.87 -0.84
C SER A 85 -0.05 2.83 -0.97
N GLY A 86 -0.71 1.81 -0.39
CA GLY A 86 -2.15 1.60 -0.53
C GLY A 86 -2.59 1.10 -1.92
N ASP A 87 -1.65 0.66 -2.76
CA ASP A 87 -1.91 0.15 -4.11
C ASP A 87 -1.89 -1.38 -4.13
N TYR A 88 -2.91 -1.99 -3.51
CA TYR A 88 -3.00 -3.43 -3.36
C TYR A 88 -4.36 -3.98 -3.80
N SER A 89 -4.36 -5.21 -4.33
CA SER A 89 -5.57 -5.98 -4.57
C SER A 89 -6.03 -6.71 -3.31
N GLU A 90 -7.27 -7.20 -3.31
CA GLU A 90 -7.83 -8.05 -2.25
C GLU A 90 -6.95 -9.28 -1.99
N ASP A 91 -6.44 -9.92 -3.03
CA ASP A 91 -5.56 -11.09 -2.92
C ASP A 91 -4.21 -10.72 -2.28
N THR A 92 -3.64 -9.57 -2.66
CA THR A 92 -2.36 -9.09 -2.12
C THR A 92 -2.50 -8.75 -0.64
N PHE A 93 -3.62 -8.12 -0.25
CA PHE A 93 -3.91 -7.83 1.14
C PHE A 93 -4.18 -9.10 1.96
N SER A 94 -4.89 -10.07 1.39
CA SER A 94 -5.15 -11.36 2.03
C SER A 94 -3.85 -12.12 2.31
N ALA A 95 -2.95 -12.17 1.34
CA ALA A 95 -1.64 -12.78 1.51
C ALA A 95 -0.80 -12.07 2.60
N PHE A 96 -0.83 -10.74 2.66
CA PHE A 96 -0.17 -9.97 3.71
C PHE A 96 -0.76 -10.26 5.10
N TYR A 97 -2.10 -10.33 5.20
CA TYR A 97 -2.78 -10.62 6.45
C TYR A 97 -2.41 -12.01 6.99
N GLU A 98 -2.49 -13.06 6.15
CA GLU A 98 -2.20 -14.44 6.54
C GLU A 98 -0.71 -14.64 6.89
N SER A 99 0.20 -14.00 6.17
CA SER A 99 1.65 -14.18 6.37
C SER A 99 2.21 -13.39 7.54
N VAL A 100 1.71 -12.17 7.79
CA VAL A 100 2.29 -11.26 8.79
C VAL A 100 1.35 -11.06 9.97
N LEU A 101 0.11 -10.63 9.74
CA LEU A 101 -0.78 -10.19 10.82
C LEU A 101 -1.35 -11.35 11.64
N GLU A 102 -1.72 -12.45 10.99
CA GLU A 102 -2.31 -13.62 11.67
C GLU A 102 -1.36 -14.26 12.69
N PRO A 103 -0.07 -14.51 12.40
CA PRO A 103 0.87 -14.99 13.41
C PRO A 103 0.98 -14.07 14.63
N PHE A 104 1.00 -12.75 14.43
CA PHE A 104 1.04 -11.78 15.53
C PHE A 104 -0.26 -11.80 16.34
N ALA A 105 -1.42 -11.84 15.67
CA ALA A 105 -2.72 -11.92 16.31
C ALA A 105 -2.85 -13.20 17.15
N LEU A 106 -2.35 -14.33 16.63
CA LEU A 106 -2.35 -15.61 17.34
C LEU A 106 -1.46 -15.56 18.59
N GLN A 107 -0.24 -15.04 18.47
CA GLN A 107 0.67 -14.88 19.61
C GLN A 107 0.07 -13.96 20.69
N LEU A 108 -0.52 -12.84 20.26
CA LEU A 108 -1.21 -11.90 21.15
C LEU A 108 -2.40 -12.56 21.85
N ALA A 109 -3.20 -13.33 21.10
CA ALA A 109 -4.34 -14.05 21.63
C ALA A 109 -3.92 -15.09 22.68
N GLN A 110 -2.84 -15.82 22.44
CA GLN A 110 -2.27 -16.78 23.39
C GLN A 110 -1.76 -16.10 24.66
N GLU A 111 -1.02 -15.01 24.53
CA GLU A 111 -0.49 -14.24 25.67
C GLU A 111 -1.61 -13.63 26.51
N LEU A 112 -2.62 -13.03 25.87
CA LEU A 112 -3.79 -12.50 26.55
C LEU A 112 -4.58 -13.62 27.23
N SER A 113 -4.76 -14.75 26.54
CA SER A 113 -5.46 -15.91 27.13
C SER A 113 -4.76 -16.41 28.39
N HIS A 114 -3.42 -16.48 28.33
CA HIS A 114 -2.61 -16.90 29.47
C HIS A 114 -2.70 -15.92 30.65
N LYS A 115 -2.66 -14.60 30.39
CA LYS A 115 -2.71 -13.55 31.43
C LYS A 115 -4.10 -13.34 32.01
N CYS A 116 -5.14 -13.46 31.20
CA CYS A 116 -6.52 -13.24 31.61
C CYS A 116 -7.19 -14.52 32.16
N GLY A 117 -6.61 -15.70 31.92
CA GLY A 117 -7.17 -16.98 32.35
C GLY A 117 -8.44 -17.40 31.60
N THR A 118 -8.72 -16.77 30.46
CA THR A 118 -9.86 -17.05 29.59
C THR A 118 -9.38 -17.31 28.17
N GLU A 119 -10.09 -18.13 27.40
CA GLU A 119 -9.77 -18.32 25.99
C GLU A 119 -10.16 -17.06 25.21
N ILE A 120 -9.16 -16.32 24.75
CA ILE A 120 -9.32 -15.11 23.95
C ILE A 120 -8.90 -15.47 22.52
N LYS A 121 -9.84 -15.32 21.59
CA LYS A 121 -9.58 -15.44 20.14
C LYS A 121 -9.66 -14.08 19.50
N ILE A 122 -8.61 -13.72 18.78
CA ILE A 122 -8.57 -12.52 17.94
C ILE A 122 -8.82 -12.98 16.52
N THR A 123 -9.96 -12.60 15.98
CA THR A 123 -10.29 -12.82 14.57
C THR A 123 -10.42 -11.47 13.89
N SER A 124 -10.05 -11.39 12.61
CA SER A 124 -10.50 -10.31 11.75
C SER A 124 -11.67 -10.80 10.93
N GLU A 125 -12.70 -9.97 10.77
CA GLU A 125 -13.80 -10.26 9.86
C GLU A 125 -13.28 -10.05 8.42
N ARG A 126 -12.64 -11.09 7.85
CA ARG A 126 -12.06 -11.08 6.49
C ARG A 126 -13.06 -10.65 5.42
N LEU A 127 -14.35 -10.95 5.63
CA LEU A 127 -15.44 -10.61 4.73
C LEU A 127 -15.90 -9.15 4.81
N GLU A 128 -15.53 -8.39 5.83
CA GLU A 128 -15.85 -6.95 5.83
C GLU A 128 -15.03 -6.21 4.78
N PHE A 129 -13.77 -6.61 4.60
CA PHE A 129 -12.81 -5.98 3.68
C PHE A 129 -12.76 -6.60 2.28
N SER A 130 -13.53 -7.66 2.02
CA SER A 130 -13.62 -8.23 0.68
C SER A 130 -14.28 -7.26 -0.30
N SER A 131 -13.90 -7.32 -1.57
CA SER A 131 -14.50 -6.46 -2.57
C SER A 131 -16.00 -6.77 -2.72
N ALA A 132 -16.80 -5.76 -3.10
CA ALA A 132 -18.24 -5.96 -3.35
C ALA A 132 -18.48 -7.08 -4.40
N ALA A 133 -17.56 -7.24 -5.36
CA ALA A 133 -17.61 -8.30 -6.35
C ALA A 133 -17.47 -9.69 -5.72
N THR A 134 -16.51 -9.88 -4.81
CA THR A 134 -16.34 -11.15 -4.07
C THR A 134 -17.54 -11.44 -3.19
N LYS A 135 -18.09 -10.43 -2.50
CA LYS A 135 -19.31 -10.57 -1.69
C LYS A 135 -20.51 -11.03 -2.53
N ILE A 136 -20.73 -10.42 -3.70
CA ILE A 136 -21.82 -10.79 -4.60
C ILE A 136 -21.64 -12.21 -5.16
N LYS A 137 -20.42 -12.60 -5.55
CA LYS A 137 -20.13 -13.97 -6.01
C LYS A 137 -20.43 -15.00 -4.92
N LEU A 138 -19.96 -14.74 -3.71
CA LEU A 138 -20.20 -15.61 -2.57
C LEU A 138 -21.70 -15.74 -2.27
N LEU A 139 -22.46 -14.64 -2.33
CA LEU A 139 -23.92 -14.68 -2.20
C LEU A 139 -24.57 -15.48 -3.33
N HIS A 140 -24.11 -15.33 -4.57
CA HIS A 140 -24.66 -16.06 -5.71
C HIS A 140 -24.42 -17.58 -5.62
N GLU A 141 -23.29 -18.01 -5.06
CA GLU A 141 -22.97 -19.42 -4.86
C GLU A 141 -23.61 -19.99 -3.58
N ALA A 142 -23.67 -19.21 -2.50
CA ALA A 142 -24.15 -19.67 -1.20
C ALA A 142 -25.68 -19.59 -1.03
N ALA A 143 -26.36 -18.64 -1.70
CA ALA A 143 -27.81 -18.50 -1.65
C ALA A 143 -28.56 -19.76 -2.15
N PRO A 144 -28.24 -20.37 -3.30
CA PRO A 144 -28.96 -21.56 -3.76
C PRO A 144 -28.76 -22.78 -2.84
N LEU A 145 -27.64 -22.83 -2.12
CA LEU A 145 -27.30 -23.90 -1.16
C LEU A 145 -27.93 -23.68 0.23
N GLY A 146 -28.54 -22.52 0.49
CA GLY A 146 -29.15 -22.20 1.79
C GLY A 146 -28.13 -22.09 2.94
N LEU A 147 -26.85 -21.82 2.64
CA LEU A 147 -25.77 -21.79 3.64
C LEU A 147 -25.86 -20.61 4.62
N MET A 148 -26.59 -19.57 4.27
CA MET A 148 -26.69 -18.32 5.02
C MET A 148 -28.13 -17.80 5.04
N THR A 149 -28.52 -17.19 6.16
CA THR A 149 -29.80 -16.52 6.33
C THR A 149 -29.81 -15.18 5.55
N LEU A 150 -31.01 -14.66 5.28
CA LEU A 150 -31.14 -13.36 4.61
C LEU A 150 -30.50 -12.22 5.43
N ASN A 151 -30.57 -12.27 6.76
CA ASN A 151 -29.94 -11.29 7.64
C ASN A 151 -28.41 -11.42 7.67
N GLU A 152 -27.85 -12.62 7.61
CA GLU A 152 -26.40 -12.81 7.48
C GLU A 152 -25.88 -12.28 6.14
N ALA A 153 -26.61 -12.52 5.05
CA ALA A 153 -26.32 -11.94 3.74
C ALA A 153 -26.37 -10.41 3.74
N ARG A 154 -27.36 -9.83 4.45
CA ARG A 154 -27.47 -8.37 4.61
C ARG A 154 -26.38 -7.79 5.49
N LYS A 155 -26.00 -8.47 6.58
CA LYS A 155 -24.85 -8.11 7.42
C LYS A 155 -23.57 -8.07 6.59
N LEU A 156 -23.35 -9.05 5.73
CA LEU A 156 -22.20 -9.09 4.82
C LEU A 156 -22.13 -7.86 3.89
N LEU A 157 -23.29 -7.42 3.40
CA LEU A 157 -23.43 -6.24 2.54
C LEU A 157 -23.54 -4.92 3.31
N ALA A 158 -23.35 -4.93 4.63
CA ALA A 158 -23.55 -3.77 5.51
C ALA A 158 -24.95 -3.13 5.39
N LEU A 159 -25.98 -3.95 5.14
CA LEU A 159 -27.38 -3.55 5.08
C LEU A 159 -28.10 -3.83 6.41
N PRO A 160 -29.09 -3.00 6.79
CA PRO A 160 -29.86 -3.23 8.01
C PRO A 160 -30.66 -4.53 7.95
N PRO A 161 -30.84 -5.24 9.08
CA PRO A 161 -31.60 -6.49 9.15
C PRO A 161 -33.10 -6.26 8.91
N VAL A 162 -33.82 -7.33 8.55
CA VAL A 162 -35.26 -7.33 8.30
C VAL A 162 -35.92 -8.36 9.23
N GLU A 163 -37.15 -8.09 9.69
CA GLU A 163 -37.85 -8.95 10.66
C GLU A 163 -38.04 -10.40 10.19
N ASP A 164 -38.15 -10.64 8.87
CA ASP A 164 -38.29 -12.00 8.31
C ASP A 164 -36.96 -12.59 7.76
N GLY A 165 -35.83 -12.04 8.19
CA GLY A 165 -34.52 -12.33 7.60
C GLY A 165 -33.77 -13.53 8.19
N GLU A 166 -34.28 -14.16 9.25
CA GLU A 166 -33.68 -15.38 9.84
C GLU A 166 -34.00 -16.66 9.06
N ARG A 167 -34.80 -16.55 8.00
CA ARG A 167 -35.13 -17.68 7.13
C ARG A 167 -33.97 -17.98 6.17
N ARG A 168 -33.68 -19.26 5.98
CA ARG A 168 -32.78 -19.75 4.93
C ARG A 168 -33.61 -19.94 3.67
N LEU A 169 -33.21 -19.27 2.59
CA LEU A 169 -33.75 -19.50 1.26
C LEU A 169 -32.84 -20.52 0.59
N GLN A 170 -33.36 -21.70 0.27
CA GLN A 170 -32.64 -22.73 -0.48
C GLN A 170 -33.37 -22.92 -1.81
N SER A 171 -32.62 -23.14 -2.89
CA SER A 171 -33.22 -23.45 -4.17
C SER A 171 -33.80 -24.87 -4.15
N LEU A 172 -35.03 -25.03 -4.66
CA LEU A 172 -35.69 -26.34 -4.80
C LEU A 172 -34.87 -27.35 -5.65
N ASN A 173 -33.92 -26.87 -6.44
CA ASN A 173 -33.07 -27.72 -7.27
C ASN A 173 -32.02 -28.53 -6.47
N TYR A 174 -31.81 -28.23 -5.19
CA TYR A 174 -30.82 -28.88 -4.32
C TYR A 174 -31.45 -29.69 -3.18
N VAL A 175 -32.74 -30.02 -3.28
CA VAL A 175 -33.42 -30.89 -2.30
C VAL A 175 -32.81 -32.29 -2.37
N SER A 176 -32.62 -32.94 -1.21
CA SER A 176 -32.14 -34.32 -1.15
C SER A 176 -33.03 -35.23 -1.99
N ALA A 177 -32.43 -36.14 -2.76
CA ALA A 177 -33.15 -37.08 -3.62
C ALA A 177 -34.30 -37.82 -2.90
N GLU A 178 -34.17 -38.05 -1.59
CA GLU A 178 -35.18 -38.70 -0.75
C GLU A 178 -36.45 -37.87 -0.49
N GLY A 179 -36.40 -36.54 -0.64
CA GLY A 179 -37.55 -35.64 -0.49
C GLY A 179 -37.99 -34.98 -1.80
N ALA A 180 -37.24 -35.17 -2.89
CA ALA A 180 -37.59 -34.64 -4.20
C ALA A 180 -38.85 -35.31 -4.77
N ASP A 181 -39.05 -36.60 -4.47
CA ASP A 181 -40.21 -37.37 -4.90
C ASP A 181 -41.51 -36.84 -4.24
N GLU A 182 -41.48 -36.51 -2.94
CA GLU A 182 -42.66 -35.99 -2.21
C GLU A 182 -43.11 -34.61 -2.71
N TYR A 183 -42.18 -33.74 -3.13
CA TYR A 183 -42.54 -32.45 -3.74
C TYR A 183 -43.04 -32.56 -5.18
N GLN A 184 -42.52 -33.52 -5.96
CA GLN A 184 -43.05 -33.82 -7.30
C GLN A 184 -44.46 -34.43 -7.22
N GLU A 185 -44.72 -35.27 -6.22
CA GLU A 185 -46.06 -35.82 -5.97
C GLU A 185 -47.07 -34.73 -5.59
N ILE A 186 -46.70 -33.78 -4.73
CA ILE A 186 -47.57 -32.64 -4.37
C ILE A 186 -47.89 -31.75 -5.58
N GLU A 187 -46.92 -31.49 -6.49
CA GLU A 187 -47.20 -30.75 -7.72
C GLU A 187 -48.15 -31.52 -8.65
N SER A 188 -48.04 -32.86 -8.72
CA SER A 188 -48.92 -33.70 -9.52
C SER A 188 -50.35 -33.79 -8.97
N GLU A 189 -50.55 -33.81 -7.64
CA GLU A 189 -51.88 -33.81 -7.01
C GLU A 189 -52.62 -32.46 -7.17
N VAL A 190 -51.86 -31.36 -7.25
CA VAL A 190 -52.43 -30.02 -7.48
C VAL A 190 -52.83 -29.83 -8.95
N GLU A 191 -52.08 -30.40 -9.90
CA GLU A 191 -52.50 -30.41 -11.31
C GLU A 191 -53.72 -31.31 -11.58
N GLU A 192 -53.85 -32.44 -10.89
CA GLU A 192 -55.01 -33.34 -11.04
C GLU A 192 -56.30 -32.69 -10.52
N ASN A 193 -56.27 -32.04 -9.35
CA ASN A 193 -57.43 -31.33 -8.80
C ASN A 193 -57.83 -30.07 -9.60
N GLY A 194 -56.91 -29.51 -10.40
CA GLY A 194 -57.18 -28.35 -11.25
C GLY A 194 -57.93 -28.68 -12.55
N LYS A 195 -57.94 -29.95 -12.99
CA LYS A 195 -58.58 -30.40 -14.24
C LYS A 195 -60.02 -30.91 -14.05
N GLU A 196 -60.46 -31.12 -12.82
CA GLU A 196 -61.81 -31.63 -12.51
C GLU A 196 -62.90 -30.54 -12.37
N LYS A 197 -62.56 -29.27 -12.63
CA LYS A 197 -63.52 -28.15 -12.68
C LYS A 197 -63.41 -27.36 -13.98
N VAL A 198 -63.90 -27.94 -15.08
CA VAL A 198 -64.35 -27.22 -16.28
C VAL A 198 -65.69 -27.79 -16.73
#